data_AF-A0A5S3RJK4-F1
#
_entry.id   AF-A0A5S3RJK4-F1
#
_cell.length_a   1.000
_cell.length_b   1.000
_cell.length_c   1.000
_cell.angle_alpha   90.00
_cell.angle_beta   90.00
_cell.angle_gamma   90.00
#
_symmetry.space_group_name_H-M   'P 1'
#
loop_
_entity.id
_entity.type
_entity.pdbx_description
1 polymer ?
#
loop_
_entity_poly.entity_id
_entity_poly.type
_entity_poly.pdbx_seq_one_letter_code
_entity_poly.pdbx_strand_id
1 'polypeptide(L)'
;MGLIEAILLGLQFKNLQKPFVFFSMLIGFLFFILAGFGMFYGMYEIFMTDKVGKLVPLLGIFAFSLLFFGLASVCGYMIKRCFNKV
;
A
#
# COMPACT_ATOMS: atom_id res chain seq x y z
N MET A 1 -4.18 18.47 -1.96
CA MET A 1 -4.10 17.35 -2.93
C MET A 1 -4.33 16.02 -2.24
N GLY A 2 -5.34 15.25 -2.67
CA GLY A 2 -5.55 13.86 -2.26
C GLY A 2 -4.58 12.89 -2.95
N LEU A 3 -4.50 11.65 -2.45
CA LEU A 3 -3.67 10.57 -3.05
C LEU A 3 -4.16 10.22 -4.47
N ILE A 4 -5.48 10.21 -4.67
CA ILE A 4 -6.11 9.98 -5.97
C ILE A 4 -5.74 11.10 -6.97
N GLU A 5 -5.77 12.36 -6.53
CA GLU A 5 -5.40 13.51 -7.38
C GLU A 5 -3.92 13.46 -7.79
N ALA A 6 -3.03 13.07 -6.88
CA ALA A 6 -1.61 12.89 -7.18
C ALA A 6 -1.38 11.77 -8.19
N ILE A 7 -2.13 10.67 -8.11
CA ILE A 7 -2.02 9.58 -9.11
C ILE A 7 -2.51 10.06 -10.48
N LEU A 8 -3.64 10.78 -10.54
CA LEU A 8 -4.21 11.28 -11.79
C LEU A 8 -3.30 12.32 -12.48
N LEU A 9 -2.76 13.26 -11.71
CA LEU A 9 -1.81 14.27 -12.22
C LEU A 9 -0.51 13.64 -12.71
N GLY A 10 -0.10 12.53 -12.08
CA GLY A 10 1.12 11.81 -12.43
C GLY A 10 0.95 11.00 -13.71
N LEU A 11 -0.23 10.40 -13.89
CA LEU A 11 -0.62 9.73 -15.13
C LEU A 11 -0.73 10.71 -16.30
N GLN A 12 -1.13 11.96 -16.04
CA GLN A 12 -1.16 13.05 -17.03
C GLN A 12 0.22 13.67 -17.31
N PHE A 13 1.30 13.18 -16.69
CA PHE A 13 2.67 13.72 -16.80
C PHE A 13 2.79 15.23 -16.53
N LYS A 14 1.81 15.83 -15.84
CA LYS A 14 1.74 17.27 -15.64
C LYS A 14 2.48 17.64 -14.35
N ASN A 15 3.55 18.42 -14.46
CA ASN A 15 4.43 18.83 -13.34
C ASN A 15 5.25 17.69 -12.68
N LEU A 16 5.52 16.58 -13.37
CA LEU A 16 6.42 15.54 -12.85
C LEU A 16 7.89 15.87 -13.12
N GLN A 17 8.67 15.98 -12.05
CA GLN A 17 10.12 16.16 -12.17
C GLN A 17 10.84 14.84 -12.49
N LYS A 18 10.32 13.70 -12.01
CA LYS A 18 10.93 12.36 -12.16
C LYS A 18 9.88 11.28 -12.48
N PRO A 19 9.49 11.09 -13.76
CA PRO A 19 8.45 10.14 -14.16
C PRO A 19 8.76 8.68 -13.82
N PHE A 20 10.02 8.26 -13.99
CA PHE A 20 10.41 6.87 -13.73
C PHE A 20 10.26 6.46 -12.26
N VAL A 21 10.61 7.37 -11.34
CA VAL A 21 10.48 7.15 -9.89
C VAL A 21 9.01 7.07 -9.48
N PHE A 22 8.15 7.90 -10.07
CA PHE A 22 6.71 7.84 -9.85
C PHE A 22 6.13 6.49 -10.27
N PHE A 23 6.46 5.99 -11.47
CA PHE A 23 5.98 4.68 -11.93
C PHE A 23 6.46 3.53 -11.03
N SER A 24 7.73 3.54 -10.63
CA SER A 24 8.27 2.53 -9.70
C SER A 24 7.55 2.54 -8.35
N MET A 25 7.30 3.73 -7.78
CA MET A 25 6.55 3.89 -6.52
C MET A 25 5.08 3.51 -6.67
N LEU A 26 4.45 3.77 -7.82
CA LEU A 26 3.08 3.38 -8.12
C LEU A 26 2.93 1.85 -8.22
N ILE A 27 3.86 1.18 -8.90
CA ILE A 27 3.93 -0.29 -8.92
C ILE A 27 4.11 -0.84 -7.51
N GLY A 28 5.02 -0.28 -6.72
CA GLY A 28 5.24 -0.68 -5.33
C GLY A 28 3.99 -0.51 -4.47
N PHE A 29 3.31 0.63 -4.61
CA PHE A 29 2.03 0.90 -3.95
C PHE A 29 0.97 -0.15 -4.28
N LEU A 30 0.81 -0.48 -5.57
CA LEU A 30 -0.16 -1.47 -6.01
C LEU A 30 0.17 -2.86 -5.45
N PHE A 31 1.45 -3.25 -5.45
CA PHE A 31 1.90 -4.52 -4.89
C PHE A 31 1.65 -4.61 -3.38
N PHE A 32 1.94 -3.54 -2.63
CA PHE A 32 1.70 -3.51 -1.18
C PHE A 32 0.21 -3.53 -0.83
N ILE A 33 -0.65 -2.89 -1.62
CA ILE A 33 -2.10 -3.01 -1.47
C ILE A 33 -2.56 -4.44 -1.73
N LEU A 34 -2.11 -5.06 -2.81
CA LEU A 34 -2.48 -6.42 -3.16
C LEU A 34 -2.03 -7.42 -2.08
N ALA A 35 -0.80 -7.29 -1.60
CA ALA A 35 -0.26 -8.09 -0.52
C ALA A 35 -1.03 -7.87 0.79
N GLY A 36 -1.39 -6.62 1.10
CA GLY A 36 -2.24 -6.28 2.25
C GLY A 36 -3.62 -6.94 2.18
N PHE A 37 -4.26 -6.93 1.01
CA PHE A 37 -5.53 -7.63 0.79
C PHE A 37 -5.39 -9.15 0.93
N GLY A 38 -4.32 -9.74 0.42
CA GLY A 38 -4.03 -11.17 0.58
C GLY A 38 -3.85 -11.58 2.04
N MET A 39 -3.16 -10.75 2.83
CA MET A 39 -3.02 -10.94 4.28
C MET A 39 -4.36 -10.82 5.00
N PHE A 40 -5.22 -9.85 4.62
CA PHE A 40 -6.57 -9.73 5.17
C PHE A 40 -7.43 -10.97 4.90
N TYR A 41 -7.34 -11.54 3.70
CA TYR A 41 -8.02 -12.78 3.35
C TYR A 41 -7.52 -13.96 4.21
N GLY A 42 -6.20 -14.08 4.39
CA GLY A 42 -5.62 -15.07 5.31
C GLY A 42 -6.08 -14.88 6.77
N MET A 43 -6.25 -13.63 7.19
CA MET A 43 -6.81 -13.31 8.52
C MET A 43 -8.26 -13.80 8.65
N TYR A 44 -9.08 -13.59 7.62
CA TYR A 44 -10.47 -14.07 7.57
C TYR A 44 -10.56 -15.60 7.66
N GLU A 45 -9.74 -16.32 6.90
CA GLU A 45 -9.66 -17.79 6.94
C GLU A 45 -9.30 -18.31 8.34
N ILE A 46 -8.32 -17.69 9.00
CA ILE A 46 -7.90 -18.07 10.36
C ILE A 46 -8.99 -17.75 11.39
N PHE A 47 -9.73 -16.66 11.21
CA PHE A 47 -10.83 -16.30 12.10
C PHE A 47 -12.00 -17.29 12.00
N MET A 48 -12.29 -17.79 10.79
CA MET A 48 -13.36 -18.74 10.51
C MET A 48 -13.00 -20.21 10.83
N THR A 49 -11.72 -20.54 10.95
CA THR A 49 -11.26 -21.88 11.34
C THR A 49 -11.40 -22.08 12.85
N ASP A 50 -11.84 -23.25 13.34
CA ASP A 50 -12.06 -23.50 14.79
C ASP A 50 -10.83 -24.05 15.58
N LYS A 51 -9.62 -23.87 15.04
CA LYS A 51 -8.39 -24.44 15.65
C LYS A 51 -7.97 -23.72 16.94
N VAL A 52 -7.65 -24.45 18.00
CA VAL A 52 -7.05 -23.90 19.23
C VAL A 52 -5.61 -23.45 18.92
N GLY A 53 -5.28 -22.16 19.13
CA GLY A 53 -3.96 -21.58 18.82
C GLY A 53 -3.93 -20.45 17.78
N LYS A 54 -5.08 -19.91 17.37
CA LYS A 54 -5.22 -18.86 16.33
C LYS A 54 -4.52 -17.53 16.66
N LEU A 55 -4.26 -17.26 17.94
CA LEU A 55 -3.84 -15.94 18.41
C LEU A 55 -2.46 -15.52 17.90
N VAL A 56 -1.51 -16.47 17.83
CA VAL A 56 -0.14 -16.24 17.33
C VAL A 56 -0.12 -15.93 15.82
N PRO A 57 -0.71 -16.75 14.93
CA PRO A 57 -0.75 -16.43 13.51
C PRO A 57 -1.61 -15.20 13.21
N LEU A 58 -2.67 -14.93 13.97
CA LEU A 58 -3.49 -13.72 13.81
C LEU A 58 -2.67 -12.45 14.13
N LEU A 59 -1.90 -12.45 15.22
CA LEU A 59 -1.02 -11.32 15.59
C LEU A 59 0.07 -11.09 14.55
N GLY A 60 0.67 -12.18 14.03
CA GLY A 60 1.65 -12.10 12.95
C GLY A 60 1.06 -11.43 11.71
N ILE A 61 -0.07 -11.93 11.21
CA ILE A 61 -0.73 -11.40 10.01
C ILE A 61 -1.18 -9.95 10.22
N PHE A 62 -1.65 -9.60 11.41
CA PHE A 62 -2.03 -8.24 11.74
C PHE A 62 -0.82 -7.28 11.72
N ALA A 63 0.29 -7.68 12.33
CA ALA A 63 1.52 -6.90 12.33
C ALA A 63 2.09 -6.73 10.91
N PHE A 64 2.12 -7.79 10.11
CA PHE A 64 2.54 -7.70 8.71
C PHE A 64 1.60 -6.84 7.88
N SER A 65 0.27 -6.96 8.05
CA SER A 65 -0.72 -6.11 7.38
C SER A 65 -0.47 -4.63 7.66
N LEU A 66 -0.20 -4.26 8.92
CA LEU A 66 0.14 -2.89 9.30
C LEU A 66 1.42 -2.39 8.62
N LEU A 67 2.46 -3.24 8.52
CA LEU A 67 3.70 -2.89 7.82
C LEU A 67 3.46 -2.64 6.33
N PHE A 68 2.68 -3.49 5.66
CA PHE A 68 2.34 -3.34 4.25
C PHE A 68 1.49 -2.10 3.98
N PHE A 69 0.50 -1.81 4.83
CA PHE A 69 -0.27 -0.56 4.76
C PHE A 69 0.56 0.67 5.08
N GLY A 70 1.50 0.58 6.03
CA GLY A 70 2.46 1.63 6.33
C GLY A 70 3.35 1.94 5.12
N LEU A 71 3.93 0.92 4.49
CA LEU A 71 4.72 1.05 3.27
C LEU A 71 3.89 1.64 2.12
N ALA A 72 2.64 1.21 1.95
CA ALA A 72 1.73 1.79 0.97
C ALA A 72 1.49 3.29 1.24
N SER A 73 1.30 3.69 2.50
CA SER A 73 1.16 5.11 2.86
C SER A 73 2.41 5.93 2.52
N VAL A 74 3.61 5.36 2.72
CA VAL A 74 4.89 5.99 2.39
C VAL A 74 5.07 6.12 0.88
N CYS A 75 4.69 5.12 0.10
CA CYS A 75 4.67 5.20 -1.37
C CYS A 75 3.72 6.30 -1.85
N GLY A 76 2.52 6.40 -1.28
CA GLY A 76 1.57 7.48 -1.56
C GLY A 76 2.12 8.87 -1.22
N TYR A 77 2.84 8.99 -0.10
CA TYR A 77 3.51 10.23 0.29
C TYR A 77 4.65 10.61 -0.67
N MET A 78 5.49 9.64 -1.06
CA MET A 78 6.57 9.85 -2.05
C MET A 78 6.03 10.24 -3.42
N ILE A 79 4.92 9.64 -3.85
CA ILE A 79 4.20 10.01 -5.08
C ILE A 79 3.81 11.50 -5.03
N LYS A 80 3.23 11.94 -3.91
CA LYS A 80 2.85 13.34 -3.71
C LYS A 80 4.07 14.28 -3.75
N ARG A 81 5.21 13.83 -3.23
CA ARG A 81 6.48 14.57 -3.23
C ARG A 81 7.17 14.64 -4.59
N CYS A 82 6.77 13.82 -5.56
CA CYS A 82 7.31 13.87 -6.93
C CYS A 82 6.74 15.02 -7.77
N PHE A 83 5.71 15.72 -7.27
CA PHE A 83 5.14 16.91 -7.90
C PHE A 83 5.91 18.15 -7.46
N ASN A 84 6.33 18.96 -8.43
CA ASN A 84 7.14 20.17 -8.23
C ASN A 84 6.40 21.32 -7.50
N LYS A 85 5.14 21.13 -7.10
CA LYS A 85 4.35 22.10 -6.36
C LYS A 85 3.65 21.37 -5.20
N VAL A 86 4.13 21.66 -3.99
CA VAL A 86 3.45 21.37 -2.72
C VAL A 86 2.05 21.99 -2.76
#